data_AF-W6N5A1-F1
#
_entry.id   AF-W6N5A1-F1
#
_cell.length_a   1.000
_cell.length_b   1.000
_cell.length_c   1.000
_cell.angle_alpha   90.00
_cell.angle_beta   90.00
_cell.angle_gamma   90.00
#
_symmetry.space_group_name_H-M   'P 1'
#
loop_
_entity.id
_entity.type
_entity.pdbx_description
1 polymer ?
#
loop_
_entity_poly.entity_id
_entity_poly.type
_entity_poly.pdbx_seq_one_letter_code
_entity_poly.pdbx_strand_id
1 'polypeptide(L)'
;MGDTIISLLMPVLFIIFGVAFCLGKGAFLISGYNMLSKEEKAKYDEKALCKFIGKSMFVIAFSAFLWGLSSLIKQHILFVIGLILFLVTVIFILVYSNTKNRFMK
;
A
#
# COMPACT_ATOMS: atom_id res chain seq x y z
N MET A 1 -3.51 -23.72 11.42
CA MET A 1 -4.82 -23.03 11.44
C MET A 1 -4.67 -21.57 11.88
N GLY A 2 -3.86 -21.27 12.91
CA GLY A 2 -3.54 -19.89 13.31
C GLY A 2 -2.90 -19.03 12.20
N ASP A 3 -1.94 -19.58 11.46
CA ASP A 3 -1.20 -18.84 10.41
C ASP A 3 -2.12 -18.36 9.26
N THR A 4 -3.11 -19.18 8.91
CA THR A 4 -4.08 -18.85 7.86
C THR A 4 -5.03 -17.74 8.29
N ILE A 5 -5.44 -17.71 9.57
CA ILE A 5 -6.28 -16.65 10.12
C ILE A 5 -5.55 -15.31 10.11
N ILE A 6 -4.29 -15.29 10.56
CA ILE A 6 -3.44 -14.09 10.53
C ILE A 6 -3.26 -13.58 9.09
N SER A 7 -3.04 -14.50 8.15
CA SER A 7 -2.87 -14.18 6.73
C SER A 7 -4.12 -13.54 6.10
N LEU A 8 -5.32 -13.83 6.61
CA LEU A 8 -6.58 -13.27 6.13
C LEU A 8 -6.99 -11.97 6.83
N LEU A 9 -6.48 -11.71 8.04
CA LEU A 9 -6.69 -10.43 8.73
C LEU A 9 -5.85 -9.30 8.12
N MET A 10 -4.64 -9.61 7.64
CA MET A 10 -3.75 -8.60 7.08
C MET A 10 -4.33 -7.83 5.87
N PRO A 11 -4.98 -8.49 4.88
CA PRO A 11 -5.70 -7.79 3.79
C PRO A 11 -6.75 -6.81 4.29
N VAL A 12 -7.51 -7.17 5.32
CA VAL A 12 -8.57 -6.32 5.88
C VAL A 12 -7.97 -5.02 6.43
N LEU A 13 -6.87 -5.12 7.16
CA LEU A 13 -6.14 -3.97 7.67
C LEU A 13 -5.66 -3.05 6.53
N PHE A 14 -5.07 -3.62 5.48
CA PHE A 14 -4.61 -2.84 4.32
C PHE A 14 -5.76 -2.20 3.54
N ILE A 15 -6.94 -2.84 3.48
CA ILE A 15 -8.14 -2.23 2.89
C ILE A 15 -8.58 -1.03 3.72
N ILE A 16 -8.63 -1.13 5.05
CA ILE A 16 -8.99 -0.01 5.94
C ILE A 16 -8.03 1.16 5.72
N PHE A 17 -6.72 0.91 5.69
CA PHE A 17 -5.74 1.94 5.36
C PHE A 17 -5.95 2.48 3.95
N GLY A 18 -6.11 1.62 2.95
CA GLY A 18 -6.34 2.02 1.56
C GLY A 18 -7.52 2.99 1.42
N VAL A 19 -8.62 2.72 2.11
CA VAL A 19 -9.79 3.62 2.16
C VAL A 19 -9.44 4.94 2.86
N ALA A 20 -8.83 4.89 4.05
CA ALA A 20 -8.44 6.10 4.79
C ALA A 20 -7.52 7.03 3.97
N PHE A 21 -6.55 6.44 3.26
CA PHE A 21 -5.67 7.14 2.33
C PHE A 21 -6.42 7.68 1.11
N CYS A 22 -7.32 6.92 0.48
CA CYS A 22 -8.12 7.42 -0.65
C CYS A 22 -9.01 8.61 -0.27
N LEU A 23 -9.45 8.67 0.99
CA LEU A 23 -10.18 9.81 1.57
C LEU A 23 -9.28 11.01 1.92
N GLY A 24 -7.96 10.91 1.74
CA GLY A 24 -7.00 11.96 2.07
C GLY A 24 -6.64 12.06 3.54
N LYS A 25 -7.03 11.09 4.38
CA LYS A 25 -6.83 11.15 5.84
C LYS A 25 -5.54 10.46 6.32
N GLY A 26 -4.72 9.93 5.41
CA GLY A 26 -3.56 9.10 5.74
C GLY A 26 -2.20 9.81 5.67
N ALA A 27 -2.15 11.10 5.31
CA ALA A 27 -0.89 11.78 4.99
C ALA A 27 0.14 11.72 6.13
N PHE A 28 -0.31 11.80 7.38
CA PHE A 28 0.55 11.72 8.57
C PHE A 28 1.28 10.37 8.74
N LEU A 29 0.77 9.30 8.12
CA LEU A 29 1.40 7.97 8.13
C LEU A 29 2.52 7.84 7.08
N ILE A 30 2.64 8.79 6.16
CA ILE A 30 3.69 8.81 5.14
C ILE A 30 4.92 9.46 5.77
N SER A 31 5.86 8.64 6.27
CA SER A 31 7.03 9.13 7.02
C SER A 31 7.80 10.25 6.31
N GLY A 32 8.10 10.09 5.02
CA GLY A 32 8.80 11.10 4.22
C GLY A 32 8.04 12.42 4.09
N TYR A 33 6.71 12.39 4.02
CA TYR A 33 5.89 13.60 4.03
C TYR A 33 5.76 14.19 5.44
N ASN A 34 5.57 13.33 6.46
CA ASN A 34 5.32 13.76 7.83
C ASN A 34 6.52 14.50 8.44
N MET A 35 7.75 14.18 8.02
CA MET A 35 8.99 14.84 8.45
C MET A 35 9.21 16.23 7.83
N LEU A 36 8.50 16.59 6.76
CA LEU A 36 8.64 17.90 6.10
C LEU A 36 8.13 19.05 6.98
N SER A 37 8.74 20.22 6.84
CA SER A 37 8.24 21.46 7.45
C SER A 37 6.86 21.84 6.92
N LYS A 38 6.15 22.76 7.58
CA LYS A 38 4.84 23.23 7.08
C LYS A 38 4.97 23.90 5.71
N GLU A 39 6.02 24.66 5.49
CA GLU A 39 6.33 25.34 4.22
C GLU A 39 6.63 24.32 3.10
N GLU A 40 7.32 23.24 3.42
CA GLU A 40 7.61 22.17 2.47
C GLU A 40 6.36 21.35 2.14
N LYS A 41 5.55 20.98 3.14
CA LYS A 41 4.27 20.28 2.93
C LYS A 41 3.33 21.06 2.01
N ALA A 42 3.32 22.40 2.11
CA ALA A 42 2.48 23.25 1.27
C ALA A 42 2.75 23.08 -0.24
N LYS A 43 3.98 22.70 -0.62
CA LYS A 43 4.40 22.46 -2.01
C LYS A 43 3.86 21.14 -2.58
N TYR A 44 3.32 20.25 -1.76
CA TYR A 44 2.80 18.96 -2.20
C TYR A 44 1.29 18.98 -2.41
N ASP A 45 0.83 18.23 -3.41
CA ASP A 45 -0.54 17.75 -3.50
C ASP A 45 -0.71 16.53 -2.57
N GLU A 46 -0.99 16.82 -1.31
CA GLU A 46 -1.24 15.83 -0.27
C GLU A 46 -2.35 14.84 -0.66
N LYS A 47 -3.37 15.31 -1.39
CA LYS A 47 -4.52 14.47 -1.78
C LYS A 47 -4.13 13.50 -2.88
N ALA A 48 -3.35 13.93 -3.87
CA ALA A 48 -2.82 13.05 -4.90
C ALA A 48 -1.87 12.00 -4.31
N LEU A 49 -0.96 12.42 -3.41
CA LEU A 49 -0.06 11.53 -2.70
C LEU A 49 -0.83 10.49 -1.88
N CYS A 50 -1.80 10.92 -1.07
CA CYS A 50 -2.64 10.03 -0.29
C CYS A 50 -3.42 9.04 -1.16
N LYS A 51 -4.03 9.50 -2.26
CA LYS A 51 -4.73 8.61 -3.19
C LYS A 51 -3.80 7.59 -3.84
N PHE A 52 -2.58 7.98 -4.18
CA PHE A 52 -1.59 7.07 -4.74
C PHE A 52 -1.21 5.95 -3.75
N ILE A 53 -0.87 6.33 -2.51
CA ILE A 53 -0.57 5.36 -1.45
C ILE A 53 -1.79 4.48 -1.17
N GLY A 54 -2.99 5.05 -1.10
CA GLY A 54 -4.23 4.31 -0.86
C GLY A 54 -4.56 3.29 -1.94
N LYS A 55 -4.42 3.65 -3.22
CA LYS A 55 -4.59 2.70 -4.33
C LYS A 55 -3.56 1.57 -4.27
N SER A 56 -2.32 1.90 -3.93
CA SER A 56 -1.25 0.91 -3.82
C SER A 56 -1.48 -0.05 -2.64
N MET A 57 -2.07 0.42 -1.53
CA MET A 57 -2.49 -0.43 -0.40
C MET A 57 -3.51 -1.48 -0.80
N PHE A 58 -4.43 -1.20 -1.74
CA PHE A 58 -5.37 -2.23 -2.22
C PHE A 58 -4.68 -3.35 -3.01
N VAL A 59 -3.63 -3.02 -3.77
CA VAL A 59 -2.85 -4.03 -4.50
C VAL A 59 -2.04 -4.90 -3.51
N ILE A 60 -1.49 -4.28 -2.47
CA ILE A 60 -0.82 -5.01 -1.37
C ILE A 60 -1.83 -5.88 -0.61
N ALA A 61 -3.04 -5.38 -0.34
CA ALA A 61 -4.10 -6.16 0.30
C ALA A 61 -4.48 -7.39 -0.53
N PHE A 62 -4.63 -7.22 -1.85
CA PHE A 62 -4.92 -8.33 -2.75
C PHE A 62 -3.76 -9.35 -2.79
N SER A 63 -2.51 -8.87 -2.80
CA SER A 63 -1.33 -9.75 -2.71
C SER A 63 -1.34 -10.60 -1.43
N ALA A 64 -1.61 -9.99 -0.28
CA ALA A 64 -1.73 -10.69 1.00
C ALA A 64 -2.93 -11.66 1.02
N PHE A 65 -4.05 -11.30 0.37
CA PHE A 65 -5.20 -12.18 0.23
C PHE A 65 -4.84 -13.45 -0.56
N LEU A 66 -4.05 -13.32 -1.63
CA LEU A 66 -3.57 -14.48 -2.39
C LEU A 66 -2.71 -15.42 -1.54
N TRP A 67 -1.94 -14.92 -0.57
CA TRP A 67 -1.19 -15.75 0.36
C TRP A 67 -2.09 -16.51 1.33
N GLY A 68 -3.09 -15.84 1.92
CA GLY A 68 -4.10 -16.49 2.76
C GLY A 68 -4.86 -17.56 1.98
N LEU A 69 -5.28 -17.25 0.74
CA LEU A 69 -5.96 -18.17 -0.15
C LEU A 69 -5.06 -19.36 -0.53
N SER A 70 -3.78 -19.11 -0.86
CA SER A 70 -2.78 -20.15 -1.13
C SER A 70 -2.69 -21.17 0.00
N SER A 71 -2.72 -20.71 1.25
CA SER A 71 -2.70 -21.57 2.45
C SER A 71 -3.99 -22.37 2.58
N LEU A 72 -5.16 -21.76 2.35
CA LEU A 72 -6.47 -22.42 2.46
C LEU A 72 -6.63 -23.57 1.45
N ILE A 73 -6.31 -23.32 0.18
CA ILE A 73 -6.53 -24.31 -0.90
C ILE A 73 -5.27 -25.13 -1.22
N LYS A 74 -4.18 -24.93 -0.47
CA LYS A 74 -2.89 -25.61 -0.64
C LYS A 74 -2.28 -25.49 -2.04
N GLN A 75 -2.48 -24.34 -2.69
CA GLN A 75 -1.99 -24.08 -4.06
C GLN A 75 -0.82 -23.08 -4.04
N HIS A 76 0.41 -23.59 -4.06
CA HIS A 76 1.63 -22.79 -3.96
C HIS A 76 1.77 -21.71 -5.06
N ILE A 77 1.17 -21.92 -6.23
CA ILE A 77 1.22 -20.94 -7.33
C ILE A 77 0.61 -19.58 -6.92
N LEU A 78 -0.43 -19.56 -6.08
CA LEU A 78 -1.05 -18.33 -5.60
C LEU A 78 -0.09 -17.54 -4.70
N PHE A 79 0.72 -18.24 -3.90
CA PHE A 79 1.74 -17.60 -3.09
C PHE A 79 2.76 -16.84 -3.94
N VAL A 80 3.26 -17.51 -4.99
CA VAL A 80 4.24 -16.93 -5.93
C VAL A 80 3.65 -15.73 -6.67
N ILE A 81 2.41 -15.82 -7.15
CA ILE A 81 1.72 -14.69 -7.81
C ILE A 81 1.59 -13.51 -6.85
N GLY A 82 1.14 -13.75 -5.61
CA GLY A 82 1.03 -12.71 -4.59
C GLY A 82 2.39 -12.07 -4.26
N LEU A 83 3.45 -12.87 -4.21
CA LEU A 83 4.81 -12.39 -3.96
C LEU A 83 5.32 -11.48 -5.09
N ILE A 84 5.16 -11.90 -6.34
CA ILE A 84 5.54 -11.09 -7.50
C ILE A 84 4.76 -9.77 -7.51
N LEU A 85 3.43 -9.84 -7.30
CA LEU A 85 2.58 -8.65 -7.28
C LEU A 85 2.99 -7.67 -6.17
N PHE A 86 3.28 -8.19 -4.97
CA PHE A 86 3.75 -7.38 -3.84
C PHE A 86 5.07 -6.68 -4.18
N LEU A 87 6.08 -7.42 -4.66
CA LEU A 87 7.41 -6.87 -4.97
C LEU A 87 7.33 -5.81 -6.07
N VAL A 88 6.61 -6.09 -7.16
CA VAL A 88 6.39 -5.13 -8.24
C VAL A 88 5.71 -3.86 -7.71
N THR A 89 4.70 -4.01 -6.85
CA THR A 89 3.99 -2.86 -6.26
C THR A 89 4.91 -2.03 -5.37
N VAL A 90 5.73 -2.65 -4.52
CA VAL A 90 6.70 -1.93 -3.66
C VAL A 90 7.72 -1.19 -4.51
N ILE A 91 8.31 -1.84 -5.51
CA ILE A 91 9.26 -1.21 -6.44
C ILE A 91 8.58 -0.04 -7.16
N PHE A 92 7.35 -0.23 -7.64
CA PHE A 92 6.58 0.82 -8.28
C PHE A 92 6.33 2.02 -7.36
N ILE A 93 5.91 1.80 -6.11
CA ILE A 93 5.74 2.87 -5.11
C ILE A 93 7.05 3.64 -4.92
N LEU A 94 8.17 2.94 -4.72
CA LEU A 94 9.47 3.55 -4.49
C LEU A 94 9.93 4.37 -5.68
N VAL A 95 9.92 3.78 -6.89
CA VAL A 95 10.37 4.48 -8.10
C VAL A 95 9.45 5.66 -8.42
N TYR A 96 8.14 5.44 -8.43
CA TYR A 96 7.18 6.47 -8.85
C TYR A 96 7.13 7.65 -7.88
N SER A 97 7.20 7.39 -6.57
CA SER A 97 7.12 8.47 -5.57
C SER A 97 8.38 9.31 -5.50
N ASN A 98 9.54 8.77 -5.87
CA ASN A 98 10.82 9.47 -5.82
C ASN A 98 11.24 10.09 -7.17
N THR A 99 10.39 9.98 -8.21
CA THR A 99 10.74 10.45 -9.56
C THR A 99 9.95 11.69 -9.95
N LYS A 100 10.61 12.67 -10.58
CA LYS A 100 9.99 13.82 -11.28
C LYS A 100 9.01 14.66 -10.42
N ASN A 101 9.32 14.91 -9.14
CA ASN A 101 8.50 15.78 -8.28
C ASN A 101 7.00 15.43 -8.34
N ARG A 102 6.68 14.13 -8.42
CA ARG A 102 5.39 13.61 -8.91
C ARG A 102 4.15 14.16 -8.19
N PHE A 103 4.32 14.47 -6.91
CA PHE A 103 3.26 14.96 -6.04
C PHE A 103 3.47 16.41 -5.61
N MET A 104 4.36 17.15 -6.27
CA MET A 104 4.44 18.60 -6.09
C MET A 104 3.29 19.28 -6.86
N LYS A 105 2.83 20.41 -6.33
CA LYS A 105 1.87 21.30 -6.98
C LYS A 105 2.53 22.11 -8.09
#